data_AF-A0A5J4P9U6-F1
#
_entry.id   AF-A0A5J4P9U6-F1
#
_cell.length_a   1.000
_cell.length_b   1.000
_cell.length_c   1.000
_cell.angle_alpha   90.00
_cell.angle_beta   90.00
_cell.angle_gamma   90.00
#
_symmetry.space_group_name_H-M   'P 1'
#
loop_
_entity.id
_entity.type
_entity.pdbx_description
1 polymer ?
#
loop_
_entity_poly.entity_id
_entity_poly.type
_entity_poly.pdbx_seq_one_letter_code
_entity_poly.pdbx_strand_id
1 'polypeptide(L)'
;TTHYQNLKHFAEDCEGIVNGAMLYDRHQMQALFQLQTGNPGSSFAVEIARKIGLPEEIIAEASEIVGSDYINADKYLQDIVRDKRYWESKRQTIRQREKQLEETITRYNTEMEELQKSRKEIIRQAKEEAEHLLQESNAKIENTIRTIKEAQAEKEKTRLSRQELTDFRHSVEKLISQEQGSKAVRKKEKL
;
A
#
# COMPACT_ATOMS: atom_id res chain seq x y z
N THR A 1 -44.42 -18.27 -2.82
CA THR A 1 -43.97 -17.46 -1.67
C THR A 1 -44.82 -17.84 -0.47
N THR A 2 -44.31 -17.74 0.76
CA THR A 2 -45.04 -18.22 1.96
C THR A 2 -44.60 -17.49 3.22
N HIS A 3 -45.52 -17.35 4.18
CA HIS A 3 -45.23 -16.90 5.55
C HIS A 3 -45.14 -18.07 6.55
N TYR A 4 -45.39 -19.30 6.10
CA TYR A 4 -45.40 -20.48 6.96
C TYR A 4 -43.97 -20.94 7.31
N GLN A 5 -43.63 -20.88 8.60
CA GLN A 5 -42.30 -21.18 9.11
C GLN A 5 -41.91 -22.65 8.96
N ASN A 6 -42.86 -23.57 9.12
CA ASN A 6 -42.65 -25.00 8.90
C ASN A 6 -42.20 -25.31 7.45
N LEU A 7 -42.72 -24.59 6.46
CA LEU A 7 -42.29 -24.73 5.06
C LEU A 7 -40.89 -24.18 4.82
N LYS A 8 -40.49 -23.13 5.54
CA LYS A 8 -39.12 -22.60 5.49
C LYS A 8 -38.15 -23.65 6.04
N HIS A 9 -38.43 -24.21 7.23
CA HIS A 9 -37.61 -25.26 7.83
C HIS A 9 -37.54 -26.53 6.97
N PHE A 10 -38.67 -26.93 6.38
CA PHE A 10 -38.70 -28.08 5.46
C PHE A 10 -37.71 -27.93 4.29
N ALA A 11 -37.54 -26.70 3.77
CA ALA A 11 -36.60 -26.44 2.68
C ALA A 11 -35.12 -26.51 3.09
N GLU A 12 -34.78 -26.38 4.37
CA GLU A 12 -33.40 -26.60 4.83
C GLU A 12 -33.01 -28.08 4.84
N ASP A 13 -33.96 -28.97 5.15
CA ASP A 13 -33.69 -30.40 5.33
C ASP A 13 -34.00 -31.24 4.07
N CYS A 14 -34.58 -30.63 3.03
CA CYS A 14 -35.01 -31.32 1.82
C CYS A 14 -34.06 -31.05 0.64
N GLU A 15 -33.37 -32.10 0.19
CA GLU A 15 -32.50 -32.03 -0.98
C GLU A 15 -33.29 -31.61 -2.24
N GLY A 16 -32.69 -30.71 -3.03
CA GLY A 16 -33.32 -30.17 -4.25
C GLY A 16 -34.28 -29.00 -4.01
N ILE A 17 -34.52 -28.62 -2.75
CA ILE A 17 -35.28 -27.41 -2.39
C ILE A 17 -34.31 -26.39 -1.79
N VAL A 18 -34.48 -25.11 -2.15
CA VAL A 18 -33.64 -24.03 -1.64
C VAL A 18 -34.53 -22.86 -1.23
N ASN A 19 -34.32 -22.35 -0.02
CA ASN A 19 -35.00 -21.15 0.44
C ASN A 19 -34.59 -19.91 -0.36
N GLY A 20 -35.50 -18.96 -0.47
CA GLY A 20 -35.24 -17.66 -1.07
C GLY A 20 -36.02 -16.56 -0.37
N ALA A 21 -35.39 -15.41 -0.21
CA ALA A 21 -35.95 -14.26 0.49
C ALA A 21 -35.75 -12.98 -0.32
N MET A 22 -36.80 -12.17 -0.44
CA MET A 22 -36.64 -10.78 -0.89
C MET A 22 -36.05 -9.96 0.25
N LEU A 23 -35.01 -9.20 -0.03
CA LEU A 23 -34.32 -8.38 0.95
C LEU A 23 -35.15 -7.17 1.34
N TYR A 24 -35.12 -6.86 2.64
CA TYR A 24 -35.82 -5.74 3.25
C TYR A 24 -34.86 -5.01 4.20
N ASP A 25 -34.81 -3.69 4.10
CA ASP A 25 -34.07 -2.84 5.02
C ASP A 25 -34.93 -2.55 6.25
N ARG A 26 -34.54 -3.08 7.42
CA ARG A 26 -35.23 -2.87 8.69
C ARG A 26 -35.09 -1.45 9.22
N HIS A 27 -33.98 -0.76 8.94
CA HIS A 27 -33.74 0.60 9.44
C HIS A 27 -34.58 1.62 8.67
N GLN A 28 -34.55 1.53 7.34
CA GLN A 28 -35.31 2.41 6.45
C GLN A 28 -36.74 1.92 6.22
N MET A 29 -37.04 0.69 6.67
CA MET A 29 -38.32 0.01 6.52
C MET A 29 -38.77 0.01 5.05
N GLN A 30 -37.89 -0.45 4.15
CA GLN A 30 -38.17 -0.49 2.72
C GLN A 30 -37.69 -1.78 2.07
N ALA A 31 -38.42 -2.23 1.06
CA ALA A 31 -38.01 -3.35 0.23
C ALA A 31 -36.80 -2.95 -0.62
N LEU A 32 -35.77 -3.80 -0.63
CA LEU A 32 -34.60 -3.62 -1.49
C LEU A 32 -34.82 -4.25 -2.88
N PHE A 33 -35.93 -4.98 -3.06
CA PHE A 33 -36.29 -5.69 -4.30
C PHE A 33 -35.19 -6.60 -4.85
N GLN A 34 -34.36 -7.15 -3.96
CA GLN A 34 -33.28 -8.08 -4.28
C GLN A 34 -33.63 -9.46 -3.76
N LEU A 35 -33.54 -10.49 -4.60
CA LEU A 35 -33.71 -11.88 -4.18
C LEU A 35 -32.38 -12.43 -3.66
N GLN A 36 -32.39 -12.94 -2.43
CA GLN A 36 -31.29 -13.74 -1.89
C GLN A 36 -31.75 -15.20 -1.76
N THR A 37 -31.01 -16.10 -2.39
CA THR A 37 -31.21 -17.56 -2.27
C THR A 37 -30.38 -18.15 -1.13
N GLY A 38 -30.78 -19.32 -0.65
CA GLY A 38 -30.09 -20.12 0.35
C GLY A 38 -30.44 -19.82 1.81
N ASN A 39 -31.21 -18.77 2.10
CA ASN A 39 -31.71 -18.53 3.47
C ASN A 39 -33.19 -18.11 3.42
N PRO A 40 -33.98 -18.49 4.43
CA PRO A 40 -35.35 -18.02 4.56
C PRO A 40 -35.39 -16.53 4.89
N GLY A 41 -36.48 -15.87 4.47
CA GLY A 41 -36.73 -14.48 4.82
C GLY A 41 -37.27 -14.36 6.25
N SER A 42 -36.90 -13.27 6.92
CA SER A 42 -37.41 -12.91 8.24
C SER A 42 -38.81 -12.29 8.17
N SER A 43 -39.56 -12.38 9.26
CA SER A 43 -40.92 -11.85 9.34
C SER A 43 -40.91 -10.49 10.05
N PHE A 44 -41.35 -9.43 9.38
CA PHE A 44 -41.36 -8.05 9.91
C PHE A 44 -42.76 -7.58 10.36
N ALA A 45 -43.65 -8.51 10.70
CA ALA A 45 -45.06 -8.18 10.92
C ALA A 45 -45.26 -7.14 12.05
N VAL A 46 -44.51 -7.28 13.14
CA VAL A 46 -44.59 -6.38 14.30
C VAL A 46 -44.00 -5.00 13.98
N GLU A 47 -42.85 -4.93 13.32
CA GLU A 47 -42.26 -3.66 12.90
C GLU A 47 -43.11 -2.93 11.87
N ILE A 48 -43.73 -3.65 10.94
CA ILE A 48 -44.64 -3.08 9.94
C ILE A 48 -45.90 -2.56 10.64
N ALA A 49 -46.49 -3.33 11.54
CA ALA A 49 -47.65 -2.92 12.34
C ALA A 49 -47.40 -1.59 13.07
N ARG A 50 -46.23 -1.45 13.68
CA ARG A 50 -45.82 -0.19 14.33
C ARG A 50 -45.66 0.95 13.33
N LYS A 51 -45.03 0.70 12.16
CA LYS A 51 -44.82 1.72 11.12
C LYS A 51 -46.13 2.24 10.53
N ILE A 52 -47.14 1.38 10.36
CA ILE A 52 -48.45 1.78 9.84
C ILE A 52 -49.31 2.49 10.88
N GLY A 53 -48.83 2.63 12.12
CA GLY A 53 -49.46 3.41 13.17
C GLY A 53 -50.47 2.65 14.04
N LEU A 54 -50.35 1.31 14.13
CA LEU A 54 -51.17 0.57 15.09
C LEU A 54 -50.80 0.97 16.53
N PRO A 55 -51.79 1.12 17.43
CA PRO A 55 -51.54 1.43 18.84
C PRO A 55 -50.60 0.41 19.49
N GLU A 56 -49.63 0.89 20.27
CA GLU A 56 -48.63 0.02 20.90
C GLU A 56 -49.27 -0.99 21.88
N GLU A 57 -50.39 -0.64 22.49
CA GLU A 57 -51.17 -1.53 23.37
C GLU A 57 -51.65 -2.79 22.61
N ILE A 58 -52.16 -2.62 21.39
CA ILE A 58 -52.61 -3.74 20.53
C ILE A 58 -51.41 -4.58 20.08
N ILE A 59 -50.29 -3.91 19.75
CA ILE A 59 -49.06 -4.60 19.35
C ILE A 59 -48.50 -5.43 20.52
N ALA A 60 -48.54 -4.90 21.74
CA ALA A 60 -48.08 -5.58 22.94
C ALA A 60 -48.94 -6.81 23.24
N GLU A 61 -50.27 -6.68 23.21
CA GLU A 61 -51.20 -7.80 23.42
C GLU A 61 -51.00 -8.90 22.35
N ALA A 62 -50.88 -8.52 21.08
CA ALA A 62 -50.59 -9.47 20.00
C ALA A 62 -49.23 -10.15 20.19
N SER A 63 -48.23 -9.44 20.71
CA SER A 63 -46.90 -9.99 20.99
C SER A 63 -46.92 -10.98 22.15
N GLU A 64 -47.75 -10.76 23.18
CA GLU A 64 -47.95 -11.71 24.28
C GLU A 64 -48.62 -12.99 23.80
N ILE A 65 -49.62 -12.89 22.91
CA ILE A 65 -50.31 -14.06 22.33
C ILE A 65 -49.35 -14.91 21.49
N VAL A 66 -48.50 -14.27 20.68
CA VAL A 66 -47.50 -14.96 19.85
C VAL A 66 -46.38 -15.58 20.71
N GLY A 67 -46.12 -15.00 21.88
CA GLY A 67 -45.09 -15.44 22.80
C GLY A 67 -43.72 -14.83 22.51
N SER A 68 -42.99 -14.50 23.58
CA SER A 68 -41.68 -13.85 23.50
C SER A 68 -40.62 -14.70 22.79
N ASP A 69 -40.69 -16.02 22.91
CA ASP A 69 -39.68 -16.92 22.35
C ASP A 69 -39.68 -16.90 20.83
N TYR A 70 -40.86 -16.86 20.22
CA TYR A 70 -41.01 -16.77 18.77
C TYR A 70 -40.45 -15.45 18.22
N ILE A 71 -40.78 -14.34 18.88
CA ILE A 71 -40.32 -12.99 18.49
C ILE A 71 -38.79 -12.88 18.66
N ASN A 72 -38.26 -13.41 19.75
CA ASN A 72 -36.82 -13.38 20.03
C ASN A 72 -36.03 -14.26 19.05
N ALA A 73 -36.55 -15.44 18.68
CA ALA A 73 -35.91 -16.32 17.72
C ALA A 73 -35.76 -15.67 16.33
N ASP A 74 -36.81 -15.03 15.81
CA ASP A 74 -36.72 -14.32 14.51
C ASP A 74 -35.74 -13.13 14.59
N LYS A 75 -35.77 -12.37 15.71
CA LYS A 75 -34.82 -11.29 15.96
C LYS A 75 -33.37 -11.78 15.98
N TYR A 76 -33.06 -12.85 16.69
CA TYR A 76 -31.71 -13.40 16.73
C TYR A 76 -31.26 -13.93 15.37
N LEU A 77 -32.16 -14.56 14.61
CA LEU A 77 -31.84 -15.01 13.25
C LEU A 77 -31.50 -13.81 12.34
N GLN A 78 -32.23 -12.71 12.46
CA GLN A 78 -31.92 -11.46 11.73
C GLN A 78 -30.53 -10.93 12.09
N ASP A 79 -30.21 -10.87 13.39
CA ASP A 79 -28.92 -10.37 13.87
C ASP A 79 -27.77 -11.28 13.37
N ILE A 80 -27.94 -12.60 13.41
CA ILE A 80 -26.95 -13.56 12.88
C ILE A 80 -26.74 -13.38 11.37
N VAL A 81 -27.81 -13.25 10.58
CA VAL A 81 -27.71 -13.06 9.12
C VAL A 81 -27.01 -11.74 8.81
N ARG A 82 -27.33 -10.68 9.56
CA ARG A 82 -26.68 -9.37 9.42
C ARG A 82 -25.19 -9.45 9.75
N ASP A 83 -24.83 -10.04 10.88
CA ASP A 83 -23.45 -10.18 11.32
C ASP A 83 -22.67 -11.03 10.32
N LYS A 84 -23.24 -12.14 9.84
CA LYS A 84 -22.63 -12.97 8.79
C LYS A 84 -22.30 -12.13 7.55
N ARG A 85 -23.24 -11.35 7.03
CA ARG A 85 -22.99 -10.48 5.86
C ARG A 85 -21.93 -9.42 6.14
N TYR A 86 -21.98 -8.79 7.32
CA TYR A 86 -20.99 -7.80 7.74
C TYR A 86 -19.58 -8.40 7.76
N TRP A 87 -19.42 -9.58 8.36
CA TRP A 87 -18.14 -10.27 8.46
C TRP A 87 -17.65 -10.81 7.11
N GLU A 88 -18.56 -11.31 6.25
CA GLU A 88 -18.23 -11.74 4.89
C GLU A 88 -17.69 -10.57 4.05
N SER A 89 -18.39 -9.43 4.07
CA SER A 89 -17.96 -8.20 3.39
C SER A 89 -16.60 -7.71 3.92
N LYS A 90 -16.46 -7.63 5.24
CA LYS A 90 -15.21 -7.21 5.89
C LYS A 90 -14.05 -8.14 5.54
N ARG A 91 -14.28 -9.47 5.54
CA ARG A 91 -13.28 -10.47 5.13
C ARG A 91 -12.86 -10.27 3.68
N GLN A 92 -13.81 -10.00 2.78
CA GLN A 92 -13.50 -9.73 1.38
C GLN A 92 -12.65 -8.46 1.23
N THR A 93 -13.00 -7.37 1.92
CA THR A 93 -12.22 -6.13 1.91
C THR A 93 -10.81 -6.32 2.47
N ILE A 94 -10.67 -7.06 3.57
CA ILE A 94 -9.35 -7.36 4.16
C ILE A 94 -8.50 -8.12 3.15
N ARG A 95 -9.02 -9.19 2.54
CA ARG A 95 -8.29 -9.97 1.52
C ARG A 95 -7.83 -9.11 0.34
N GLN A 96 -8.68 -8.19 -0.14
CA GLN A 96 -8.30 -7.28 -1.22
C GLN A 96 -7.18 -6.33 -0.81
N ARG A 97 -7.23 -5.79 0.42
CA ARG A 97 -6.19 -4.91 0.95
C ARG A 97 -4.88 -5.64 1.21
N GLU A 98 -4.93 -6.85 1.75
CA GLU A 98 -3.75 -7.72 1.94
C GLU A 98 -3.05 -7.98 0.62
N LYS A 99 -3.81 -8.34 -0.43
CA LYS A 99 -3.26 -8.54 -1.77
C LYS A 99 -2.57 -7.28 -2.32
N GLN A 100 -3.22 -6.11 -2.20
CA GLN A 100 -2.63 -4.84 -2.65
C GLN A 100 -1.37 -4.46 -1.86
N LEU A 101 -1.34 -4.79 -0.57
CA LEU A 101 -0.18 -4.56 0.29
C LEU A 101 0.98 -5.45 -0.15
N GLU A 102 0.75 -6.74 -0.39
CA GLU A 102 1.76 -7.67 -0.91
C GLU A 102 2.32 -7.24 -2.27
N GLU A 103 1.45 -6.85 -3.21
CA GLU A 103 1.84 -6.29 -4.52
C GLU A 103 2.68 -5.01 -4.37
N THR A 104 2.37 -4.19 -3.37
CA THR A 104 3.11 -2.95 -3.11
C THR A 104 4.47 -3.22 -2.47
N ILE A 105 4.54 -4.13 -1.49
CA ILE A 105 5.79 -4.53 -0.85
C ILE A 105 6.74 -5.16 -1.85
N THR A 106 6.23 -6.06 -2.69
CA THR A 106 7.04 -6.71 -3.74
C THR A 106 7.61 -5.70 -4.72
N ARG A 107 6.78 -4.75 -5.21
CA ARG A 107 7.24 -3.65 -6.07
C ARG A 107 8.33 -2.79 -5.41
N TYR A 108 8.13 -2.38 -4.16
CA TYR A 108 9.13 -1.58 -3.44
C TYR A 108 10.43 -2.33 -3.21
N ASN A 109 10.37 -3.63 -2.92
CA ASN A 109 11.58 -4.44 -2.77
C ASN A 109 12.34 -4.54 -4.09
N THR A 110 11.67 -4.75 -5.22
CA THR A 110 12.32 -4.77 -6.54
C THR A 110 12.94 -3.41 -6.89
N GLU A 111 12.22 -2.32 -6.68
CA GLU A 111 12.74 -0.96 -6.91
C GLU A 111 13.95 -0.66 -6.00
N MET A 112 13.90 -1.10 -4.74
CA MET A 112 15.02 -0.93 -3.80
C MET A 112 16.25 -1.71 -4.25
N GLU A 113 16.09 -2.95 -4.72
CA GLU A 113 17.20 -3.75 -5.24
C GLU A 113 17.81 -3.12 -6.51
N GLU A 114 16.99 -2.63 -7.43
CA GLU A 114 17.44 -1.91 -8.62
C GLU A 114 18.17 -0.61 -8.26
N LEU A 115 17.64 0.14 -7.29
CA LEU A 115 18.27 1.36 -6.79
C LEU A 115 19.63 1.06 -6.13
N GLN A 116 19.74 -0.04 -5.40
CA GLN A 116 21.00 -0.47 -4.81
C GLN A 116 22.02 -0.89 -5.88
N LYS A 117 21.58 -1.61 -6.91
CA LYS A 117 22.44 -2.01 -8.05
C LYS A 117 22.93 -0.78 -8.81
N SER A 118 22.03 0.12 -9.20
CA SER A 118 22.38 1.36 -9.90
C SER A 118 23.31 2.23 -9.06
N ARG A 119 23.07 2.36 -7.75
CA ARG A 119 23.97 3.09 -6.84
C ARG A 119 25.38 2.48 -6.81
N LYS A 120 25.49 1.15 -6.73
CA LYS A 120 26.80 0.47 -6.75
C LYS A 120 27.53 0.72 -8.06
N GLU A 121 26.81 0.67 -9.18
CA GLU A 121 27.37 0.89 -10.50
C GLU A 121 27.85 2.34 -10.69
N ILE A 122 27.06 3.33 -10.29
CA ILE A 122 27.45 4.75 -10.32
C ILE A 122 28.70 4.98 -9.47
N ILE A 123 28.78 4.38 -8.28
CA ILE A 123 29.97 4.49 -7.43
C ILE A 123 31.20 3.83 -8.07
N ARG A 124 31.02 2.69 -8.76
CA ARG A 124 32.10 1.99 -9.46
C ARG A 124 32.63 2.86 -10.62
N GLN A 125 31.74 3.36 -11.47
CA GLN A 125 32.08 4.24 -12.59
C GLN A 125 32.79 5.51 -12.11
N ALA A 126 32.26 6.17 -11.07
CA ALA A 126 32.89 7.37 -10.51
C ALA A 126 34.30 7.09 -9.93
N LYS A 127 34.54 5.90 -9.38
CA LYS A 127 35.88 5.50 -8.93
C LYS A 127 36.83 5.26 -10.09
N GLU A 128 36.38 4.57 -11.13
CA GLU A 128 37.17 4.31 -12.34
C GLU A 128 37.54 5.61 -13.05
N GLU A 129 36.59 6.55 -13.19
CA GLU A 129 36.84 7.88 -13.74
C GLU A 129 37.84 8.67 -12.89
N ALA A 130 37.72 8.61 -11.56
CA ALA A 130 38.66 9.28 -10.67
C ALA A 130 40.08 8.67 -10.75
N GLU A 131 40.19 7.34 -10.84
CA GLU A 131 41.48 6.66 -11.03
C GLU A 131 42.12 7.02 -12.36
N HIS A 132 41.34 7.05 -13.44
CA HIS A 132 41.81 7.46 -14.77
C HIS A 132 42.31 8.91 -14.76
N LEU A 133 41.53 9.84 -14.18
CA LEU A 133 41.90 11.24 -14.05
C LEU A 133 43.20 11.43 -13.24
N LEU A 134 43.39 10.65 -12.17
CA LEU A 134 44.62 10.66 -11.38
C LEU A 134 45.81 10.12 -12.17
N GLN A 135 45.64 9.05 -12.94
CA GLN A 135 46.70 8.51 -13.80
C GLN A 135 47.10 9.51 -14.89
N GLU A 136 46.15 10.12 -15.59
CA GLU A 136 46.43 11.16 -16.58
C GLU A 136 47.14 12.37 -15.97
N SER A 137 46.68 12.81 -14.79
CA SER A 137 47.30 13.92 -14.06
C SER A 137 48.74 13.58 -13.65
N ASN A 138 48.99 12.38 -13.14
CA ASN A 138 50.33 11.92 -12.76
C ASN A 138 51.25 11.79 -13.98
N ALA A 139 50.77 11.23 -15.08
CA ALA A 139 51.53 11.13 -16.33
C ALA A 139 51.89 12.52 -16.88
N LYS A 140 50.96 13.49 -16.79
CA LYS A 140 51.21 14.87 -17.18
C LYS A 140 52.27 15.52 -16.30
N ILE A 141 52.17 15.34 -14.98
CA ILE A 141 53.16 15.80 -13.99
C ILE A 141 54.55 15.21 -14.28
N GLU A 142 54.63 13.90 -14.52
CA GLU A 142 55.89 13.20 -14.78
C GLU A 142 56.53 13.66 -16.10
N ASN A 143 55.73 13.83 -17.16
CA ASN A 143 56.18 14.41 -18.42
C ASN A 143 56.74 15.82 -18.23
N THR A 144 56.04 16.70 -17.50
CA THR A 144 56.52 18.05 -17.20
C THR A 144 57.81 18.03 -16.37
N ILE A 145 57.93 17.14 -15.38
CA ILE A 145 59.16 16.97 -14.59
C ILE A 145 60.32 16.50 -15.47
N ARG A 146 60.07 15.57 -16.40
CA ARG A 146 61.08 15.11 -17.36
C ARG A 146 61.55 16.25 -18.26
N THR A 147 60.63 17.04 -18.82
CA THR A 147 60.97 18.23 -19.62
C THR A 147 61.79 19.24 -18.82
N ILE A 148 61.45 19.47 -17.54
CA ILE A 148 62.24 20.34 -16.64
C ILE A 148 63.67 19.81 -16.43
N LYS A 149 63.84 18.49 -16.25
CA LYS A 149 65.17 17.87 -16.09
C LYS A 149 66.00 17.97 -17.37
N GLU A 150 65.39 17.75 -18.53
CA GLU A 150 66.06 17.83 -19.84
C GLU A 150 66.42 19.29 -20.21
N ALA A 151 65.58 20.25 -19.84
CA ALA A 151 65.77 21.67 -20.12
C ALA A 151 66.71 22.40 -19.12
N GLN A 152 67.45 21.67 -18.28
CA GLN A 152 68.32 22.22 -17.21
C GLN A 152 69.31 23.32 -17.65
N ALA A 153 69.56 23.48 -18.95
CA ALA A 153 70.41 24.54 -19.52
C ALA A 153 69.67 25.85 -19.86
N GLU A 154 68.33 25.88 -19.86
CA GLU A 154 67.52 27.02 -20.32
C GLU A 154 66.67 27.58 -19.16
N LYS A 155 67.20 28.63 -18.51
CA LYS A 155 66.66 29.23 -17.27
C LYS A 155 65.18 29.67 -17.37
N GLU A 156 64.77 30.19 -18.53
CA GLU A 156 63.40 30.68 -18.77
C GLU A 156 62.39 29.53 -18.94
N LYS A 157 62.71 28.50 -19.74
CA LYS A 157 61.82 27.33 -19.92
C LYS A 157 61.62 26.55 -18.63
N THR A 158 62.67 26.40 -17.85
CA THR A 158 62.58 25.75 -16.53
C THR A 158 61.65 26.50 -15.56
N ARG A 159 61.65 27.84 -15.61
CA ARG A 159 60.80 28.69 -14.77
C ARG A 159 59.32 28.56 -15.14
N LEU A 160 59.01 28.65 -16.43
CA LEU A 160 57.65 28.52 -16.96
C LEU A 160 57.05 27.14 -16.67
N SER A 161 57.79 26.05 -16.90
CA SER A 161 57.29 24.71 -16.62
C SER A 161 57.10 24.43 -15.13
N ARG A 162 57.88 25.07 -14.23
CA ARG A 162 57.62 25.01 -12.79
C ARG A 162 56.34 25.75 -12.39
N GLN A 163 56.06 26.92 -12.99
CA GLN A 163 54.81 27.63 -12.74
C GLN A 163 53.60 26.81 -13.20
N GLU A 164 53.62 26.28 -14.43
CA GLU A 164 52.53 25.43 -14.94
C GLU A 164 52.25 24.22 -14.04
N LEU A 165 53.30 23.55 -13.55
CA LEU A 165 53.15 22.41 -12.63
C LEU A 165 52.50 22.82 -11.31
N THR A 166 52.85 24.00 -10.79
CA THR A 166 52.35 24.51 -9.50
C THR A 166 50.88 24.93 -9.63
N ASP A 167 50.53 25.62 -10.73
CA ASP A 167 49.16 26.02 -11.04
C ASP A 167 48.26 24.81 -11.31
N PHE A 168 48.78 23.79 -12.00
CA PHE A 168 48.09 22.52 -12.21
C PHE A 168 47.83 21.82 -10.87
N ARG A 169 48.81 21.71 -9.98
CA ARG A 169 48.62 21.14 -8.63
C ARG A 169 47.53 21.87 -7.85
N HIS A 170 47.56 23.20 -7.87
CA HIS A 170 46.62 24.01 -7.12
C HIS A 170 45.18 23.92 -7.67
N SER A 171 45.02 23.74 -8.99
CA SER A 171 43.70 23.54 -9.61
C SER A 171 43.08 22.18 -9.24
N VAL A 172 43.89 21.11 -9.23
CA VAL A 172 43.46 19.77 -8.80
C VAL A 172 43.07 19.75 -7.32
N GLU A 173 43.86 20.40 -6.45
CA GLU A 173 43.59 20.47 -5.01
C GLU A 173 42.31 21.26 -4.67
N LYS A 174 42.00 22.29 -5.48
CA LYS A 174 40.76 23.07 -5.37
C LYS A 174 39.53 22.29 -5.83
N LEU A 175 39.65 21.49 -6.89
CA LEU A 175 38.59 20.59 -7.37
C LEU A 175 38.23 19.54 -6.32
N ILE A 176 39.23 18.89 -5.69
CA ILE A 176 39.03 17.89 -4.64
C ILE A 176 38.34 18.51 -3.41
N SER A 177 38.71 19.73 -3.02
CA SER A 177 38.13 20.42 -1.87
C SER A 177 36.67 20.83 -2.08
N GLN A 178 36.28 21.22 -3.30
CA GLN A 178 34.89 21.55 -3.64
C GLN A 178 33.98 20.31 -3.63
N GLU A 179 34.49 19.13 -4.02
CA GLU A 179 33.73 17.88 -3.96
C GLU A 179 33.48 17.35 -2.53
N GLN A 180 34.40 17.60 -1.59
CA GLN A 180 34.18 17.19 -0.20
C GLN A 180 33.11 18.06 0.49
N GLY A 181 33.03 19.35 0.14
CA GLY A 181 31.98 20.25 0.63
C GLY A 181 30.58 19.87 0.16
N SER A 182 30.42 19.46 -1.10
CA SER A 182 29.12 19.06 -1.66
C SER A 182 28.59 17.74 -1.08
N LYS A 183 29.49 16.80 -0.72
CA LYS A 183 29.14 15.55 -0.01
C LYS A 183 28.63 15.79 1.42
N ALA A 184 29.12 16.81 2.12
CA ALA A 184 28.69 17.15 3.47
C ALA A 184 27.27 17.77 3.51
N VAL A 185 26.94 18.59 2.50
CA VAL A 185 25.63 19.25 2.39
C VAL A 185 24.52 18.23 2.09
N ARG A 186 24.74 17.31 1.14
CA ARG A 186 23.77 16.24 0.81
C ARG A 186 23.49 15.25 1.96
N LYS A 187 24.36 15.19 2.97
CA LYS A 187 24.17 14.32 4.14
C LYS A 187 23.29 14.97 5.21
N LYS A 188 23.18 16.30 5.24
CA LYS A 188 22.30 17.06 6.14
C LYS A 188 20.86 17.12 5.66
N GLU A 189 20.60 17.10 4.35
CA GLU A 189 19.23 17.11 3.79
C GLU A 189 18.51 15.75 3.85
N LYS A 190 19.22 14.67 4.23
CA LYS A 190 18.68 13.31 4.37
C LYS A 190 18.37 12.92 5.81
N LEU A 191 18.56 13.82 6.78
CA LEU A 191 18.19 13.69 8.19
C LEU A 191 16.97 14.55 8.47
#